data_AF-H0SUI6-F1
#
_entry.id   AF-H0SUI6-F1
#
_cell.length_a   1.000
_cell.length_b   1.000
_cell.length_c   1.000
_cell.angle_alpha   90.00
_cell.angle_beta   90.00
_cell.angle_gamma   90.00
#
_symmetry.space_group_name_H-M   'P 1'
#
loop_
_entity.id
_entity.type
_entity.pdbx_description
1 polymer ?
#
loop_
_entity_poly.entity_id
_entity_poly.type
_entity_poly.pdbx_seq_one_letter_code
_entity_poly.pdbx_strand_id
1 'polypeptide(L)'
;MRLNKGGLIASALYVVHFLLFSCLSYFASLKASVLLAEAAVLPAGLVLGWVWPALGLQDPPFSTESWMNSYGFYAPVSLVISYLFGWMLHTIWRLLVRYVGPGLEQIDTALIKRLNRD
;
A
#
# COMPACT_ATOMS: atom_id res chain seq x y z
N MET A 1 -8.33 20.97 5.01
CA MET A 1 -7.47 20.20 4.09
C MET A 1 -8.32 19.14 3.39
N ARG A 2 -8.17 18.92 2.07
CA ARG A 2 -8.84 17.82 1.36
C ARG A 2 -7.90 16.61 1.32
N LEU A 3 -8.38 15.44 1.74
CA LEU A 3 -7.62 14.19 1.71
C LEU A 3 -7.42 13.67 0.29
N ASN A 4 -6.34 12.92 0.06
CA ASN A 4 -6.03 12.36 -1.25
C ASN A 4 -6.91 11.13 -1.55
N LYS A 5 -7.58 11.12 -2.71
CA LYS A 5 -8.46 10.01 -3.12
C LYS A 5 -7.72 8.67 -3.24
N GLY A 6 -6.54 8.65 -3.84
CA GLY A 6 -5.74 7.43 -3.97
C GLY A 6 -5.30 6.87 -2.62
N GLY A 7 -4.88 7.76 -1.71
CA GLY A 7 -4.56 7.37 -0.34
C GLY A 7 -5.76 6.79 0.41
N LEU A 8 -6.95 7.40 0.27
CA LEU A 8 -8.19 6.90 0.86
C LEU A 8 -8.58 5.52 0.31
N ILE A 9 -8.49 5.31 -1.01
CA ILE A 9 -8.79 4.01 -1.63
C ILE A 9 -7.84 2.94 -1.11
N ALA A 10 -6.53 3.22 -1.08
CA ALA A 10 -5.55 2.27 -0.56
C ALA A 10 -5.76 1.95 0.93
N SER A 11 -6.18 2.94 1.73
CA SER A 11 -6.53 2.75 3.13
C SER A 11 -7.76 1.85 3.29
N ALA A 12 -8.80 2.07 2.48
CA ALA A 12 -10.00 1.23 2.51
C ALA A 12 -9.69 -0.23 2.12
N LEU A 13 -8.88 -0.43 1.08
CA LEU A 13 -8.41 -1.76 0.69
C LEU A 13 -7.60 -2.42 1.80
N TYR A 14 -6.75 -1.66 2.49
CA TYR A 14 -6.00 -2.16 3.64
C TYR A 14 -6.93 -2.56 4.80
N VAL A 15 -7.97 -1.78 5.12
CA VAL A 15 -8.94 -2.15 6.17
C VAL A 15 -9.61 -3.49 5.84
N VAL A 16 -10.05 -3.69 4.60
CA VAL A 16 -10.62 -4.97 4.16
C VAL A 16 -9.62 -6.11 4.28
N HIS A 17 -8.38 -5.89 3.82
CA HIS A 17 -7.27 -6.84 3.96
C HIS A 17 -7.04 -7.23 5.42
N PHE A 18 -6.86 -6.23 6.30
CA PHE A 18 -6.63 -6.45 7.72
C PHE A 18 -7.75 -7.25 8.37
N LEU A 19 -9.01 -6.90 8.11
CA LEU A 19 -10.17 -7.60 8.67
C LEU A 19 -10.25 -9.05 8.16
N LEU A 20 -10.02 -9.27 6.87
CA LEU A 20 -10.06 -10.60 6.27
C LEU A 20 -9.00 -11.51 6.90
N PHE A 21 -7.74 -11.08 6.94
CA PHE A 21 -6.64 -11.88 7.48
C PHE A 21 -6.73 -12.07 9.00
N SER A 22 -7.18 -11.05 9.74
CA SER A 22 -7.41 -11.18 11.18
C SER A 22 -8.54 -12.17 11.50
N CYS A 23 -9.64 -12.11 10.72
CA CYS A 23 -10.75 -13.06 10.87
C CYS A 23 -10.31 -14.48 10.53
N LEU A 24 -9.61 -14.69 9.41
CA LEU A 24 -9.09 -16.00 9.03
C LEU A 24 -8.10 -16.55 10.06
N SER A 25 -7.24 -15.71 10.63
CA SER A 25 -6.30 -16.11 11.67
C SER A 25 -7.02 -16.70 12.90
N TYR A 26 -8.14 -16.10 13.30
CA TYR A 26 -8.93 -16.55 14.45
C TYR A 26 -9.46 -17.99 14.29
N PHE A 27 -9.80 -18.41 13.07
CA PHE A 27 -10.32 -19.74 12.79
C PHE A 27 -9.25 -20.75 12.34
N ALA A 28 -8.00 -20.33 12.22
CA ALA A 28 -6.92 -21.15 11.69
C ALA A 28 -6.24 -22.00 12.77
N SER A 29 -5.49 -23.02 12.33
CA SER A 29 -4.57 -23.75 13.21
C SER A 29 -3.45 -22.83 13.72
N LEU A 30 -2.82 -23.17 14.86
CA LEU A 30 -1.83 -22.31 15.52
C LEU A 30 -0.72 -21.78 14.59
N LYS A 31 -0.19 -22.62 13.70
CA LYS A 31 0.85 -22.19 12.75
C LYS A 31 0.30 -21.24 11.68
N ALA A 32 -0.89 -21.55 11.17
CA ALA A 32 -1.54 -20.74 10.15
C ALA A 32 -2.04 -19.41 10.73
N SER A 33 -2.49 -19.38 12.00
CA SER A 33 -2.95 -18.17 12.65
C SER A 33 -1.82 -17.14 12.80
N VAL A 34 -0.61 -17.57 13.17
CA VAL A 34 0.58 -16.69 13.23
C VAL A 34 0.88 -16.07 11.87
N LEU A 35 0.98 -16.89 10.82
CA LEU A 35 1.27 -16.41 9.46
C LEU A 35 0.19 -15.45 8.93
N LEU A 36 -1.09 -15.77 9.14
CA LEU A 36 -2.20 -14.93 8.70
C LEU A 36 -2.24 -13.61 9.46
N ALA A 37 -1.91 -13.63 10.75
CA ALA A 37 -1.91 -12.44 11.56
C ALA A 37 -0.72 -11.52 11.20
N GLU A 38 0.47 -12.07 10.94
CA GLU A 38 1.58 -11.31 10.34
C GLU A 38 1.20 -10.72 8.96
N ALA A 39 0.50 -11.49 8.13
CA ALA A 39 0.00 -11.02 6.83
C ALA A 39 -1.00 -9.85 6.98
N ALA A 40 -1.78 -9.80 8.06
CA ALA A 40 -2.73 -8.71 8.30
C ALA A 40 -2.03 -7.35 8.51
N VAL A 41 -0.82 -7.34 9.10
CA VAL A 41 -0.04 -6.13 9.39
C VAL A 41 1.18 -5.95 8.47
N LEU A 42 1.18 -6.67 7.36
CA LEU A 42 2.27 -6.76 6.41
C LEU A 42 2.78 -5.41 5.89
N PRO A 43 1.95 -4.38 5.62
CA PRO A 43 2.47 -3.08 5.16
C PRO A 43 3.44 -2.44 6.15
N ALA A 44 3.12 -2.42 7.44
CA ALA A 44 4.03 -1.92 8.47
C ALA A 44 5.24 -2.84 8.66
N GLY A 45 5.01 -4.16 8.67
CA GLY A 45 6.09 -5.15 8.79
C GLY A 45 7.14 -5.01 7.70
N LEU A 46 6.71 -4.84 6.44
CA LEU A 46 7.62 -4.63 5.30
C LEU A 46 8.39 -3.32 5.40
N VAL A 47 7.69 -2.21 5.67
CA VAL A 47 8.34 -0.90 5.72
C VAL A 47 9.30 -0.82 6.88
N LEU A 48 8.90 -1.22 8.09
CA LEU A 48 9.78 -1.18 9.25
C LEU A 48 10.92 -2.18 9.12
N GLY A 49 10.64 -3.39 8.62
CA GLY A 49 11.66 -4.42 8.36
C GLY A 49 12.69 -4.03 7.30
N TRP A 50 12.36 -3.10 6.39
CA TRP A 50 13.29 -2.60 5.37
C TRP A 50 13.98 -1.30 5.78
N VAL A 51 13.22 -0.33 6.31
CA VAL A 51 13.73 0.99 6.72
C VAL A 51 14.70 0.85 7.88
N TRP A 52 14.42 -0.03 8.84
CA TRP A 52 15.23 -0.14 10.04
C TRP A 52 16.67 -0.61 9.76
N PRO A 53 16.89 -1.72 9.01
CA PRO A 53 18.23 -2.08 8.55
C PRO A 53 18.85 -1.06 7.61
N ALA A 54 18.05 -0.40 6.76
CA ALA A 54 18.56 0.64 5.84
C ALA A 54 19.14 1.87 6.59
N LEU A 55 18.70 2.10 7.83
CA LEU A 55 19.26 3.13 8.72
C LEU A 55 20.52 2.67 9.47
N GLY A 56 21.03 1.46 9.19
CA GLY A 56 22.20 0.89 9.84
C GLY A 56 21.90 0.29 11.23
N LEU A 57 20.62 0.15 11.58
CA LEU A 57 20.19 -0.43 12.86
C LEU A 57 19.96 -1.94 12.66
N GLN A 58 20.78 -2.76 13.30
CA GLN A 58 20.75 -4.23 13.15
C GLN A 58 19.81 -4.92 14.14
N ASP A 59 19.52 -4.28 15.27
CA ASP A 59 18.55 -4.77 16.23
C ASP A 59 17.12 -4.56 15.71
N PRO A 60 16.14 -5.39 16.09
CA PRO A 60 14.75 -5.11 15.76
C PRO A 60 14.29 -3.75 16.35
N PRO A 61 13.37 -3.03 15.68
CA PRO A 61 12.96 -1.69 16.10
C PRO A 61 12.40 -1.60 17.50
N PHE A 62 11.85 -2.71 17.99
CA PHE A 62 11.31 -2.84 19.33
C PHE A 62 11.74 -4.20 19.89
N SER A 63 11.95 -4.26 21.21
CA SER A 63 12.13 -5.55 21.88
C SER A 63 10.88 -6.42 21.68
N THR A 64 11.05 -7.74 21.70
CA THR A 64 9.95 -8.70 21.53
C THR A 64 8.84 -8.55 22.57
N GLU A 65 9.22 -8.13 23.78
CA GLU A 65 8.34 -7.85 24.93
C GLU A 65 7.64 -6.48 24.84
N SER A 66 8.03 -5.62 23.90
CA SER A 66 7.48 -4.27 23.79
C SER A 66 6.02 -4.30 23.35
N TRP A 67 5.19 -3.48 23.98
CA TRP A 67 3.81 -3.24 23.54
C TRP A 67 3.75 -2.68 22.10
N MET A 68 4.83 -2.08 21.61
CA MET A 68 4.94 -1.59 20.23
C MET A 68 5.03 -2.75 19.22
N ASN A 69 5.42 -3.94 19.66
CA ASN A 69 5.38 -5.16 18.86
C ASN A 69 3.99 -5.83 18.94
N SER A 70 2.92 -5.06 18.72
CA SER A 70 1.53 -5.53 18.83
C SER A 70 0.66 -5.12 17.65
N TYR A 71 -0.44 -5.86 17.44
CA TYR A 71 -1.47 -5.51 16.45
C TYR A 71 -2.00 -4.09 16.64
N GLY A 72 -2.12 -3.63 17.89
CA GLY A 72 -2.60 -2.29 18.22
C GLY A 72 -1.69 -1.19 17.69
N PHE A 73 -0.39 -1.45 17.53
CA PHE A 73 0.56 -0.51 16.92
C PHE A 73 0.69 -0.72 15.42
N TYR A 74 0.87 -1.96 14.95
CA TYR A 74 1.13 -2.20 13.54
C TYR A 74 -0.06 -1.96 12.63
N ALA A 75 -1.31 -2.12 13.10
CA ALA A 75 -2.50 -1.83 12.30
C ALA A 75 -2.64 -0.34 11.93
N PRO A 76 -2.57 0.63 12.87
CA PRO A 76 -2.61 2.04 12.50
C PRO A 76 -1.38 2.47 11.69
N VAL A 77 -0.19 1.93 11.97
CA VAL A 77 1.01 2.22 11.16
C VAL A 77 0.85 1.71 9.74
N SER A 78 0.33 0.50 9.55
CA SER A 78 0.04 -0.05 8.23
C SER A 78 -0.98 0.81 7.47
N LEU A 79 -2.02 1.30 8.16
CA LEU A 79 -3.01 2.19 7.56
C LEU A 79 -2.38 3.50 7.06
N VAL A 80 -1.50 4.12 7.85
CA VAL A 80 -0.75 5.32 7.45
C VAL A 80 0.14 5.02 6.24
N ILE A 81 0.87 3.91 6.25
CA ILE A 81 1.73 3.49 5.14
C ILE A 81 0.90 3.26 3.87
N SER A 82 -0.22 2.55 3.96
CA SER A 82 -1.13 2.31 2.84
C SER A 82 -1.68 3.61 2.28
N TYR A 83 -2.04 4.58 3.13
CA TYR A 83 -2.45 5.90 2.68
C TYR A 83 -1.34 6.62 1.90
N LEU A 84 -0.12 6.65 2.45
CA LEU A 84 1.03 7.31 1.80
C LEU A 84 1.38 6.66 0.46
N PHE A 85 1.34 5.33 0.40
CA PHE A 85 1.59 4.58 -0.83
C PHE A 85 0.51 4.86 -1.89
N GLY A 86 -0.77 4.84 -1.51
CA GLY A 86 -1.87 5.18 -2.40
C GLY A 86 -1.79 6.63 -2.89
N TRP A 87 -1.37 7.55 -2.03
CA TRP A 87 -1.13 8.94 -2.40
C TRP A 87 0.04 9.09 -3.39
N MET A 88 1.14 8.39 -3.14
CA MET A 88 2.31 8.37 -4.02
C MET A 88 1.93 7.85 -5.41
N LEU A 89 1.29 6.68 -5.50
CA LEU A 89 0.83 6.10 -6.76
C LEU A 89 -0.12 7.03 -7.52
N HIS A 90 -1.08 7.64 -6.82
CA HIS A 90 -2.00 8.59 -7.44
C HIS A 90 -1.28 9.84 -7.96
N THR A 91 -0.22 10.27 -7.29
CA THR A 91 0.59 11.42 -7.73
C THR A 91 1.43 11.04 -8.95
N ILE A 92 2.10 9.88 -8.93
CA ILE A 92 2.86 9.35 -10.08
C ILE A 92 1.94 9.19 -11.29
N TRP A 93 0.76 8.59 -11.11
CA TRP A 93 -0.22 8.42 -12.19
C TRP A 93 -0.62 9.76 -12.80
N ARG A 94 -0.93 10.77 -11.98
CA ARG A 94 -1.27 12.11 -12.49
C ARG A 94 -0.11 12.76 -13.23
N LEU A 95 1.13 12.56 -12.80
CA LEU A 95 2.30 13.06 -13.50
C LEU A 95 2.46 12.33 -14.85
N LEU A 96 2.39 11.01 -14.87
CA LEU A 96 2.47 10.22 -16.10
C LEU A 96 1.40 10.62 -17.12
N VAL A 97 0.15 10.74 -16.70
CA VAL A 97 -0.94 11.21 -17.58
C VAL A 97 -0.66 12.63 -18.08
N ARG A 98 -0.12 13.52 -17.25
CA ARG A 98 0.20 14.89 -17.66
C ARG A 98 1.34 14.95 -18.70
N TYR A 99 2.36 14.12 -18.56
CA TYR A 99 3.54 14.14 -19.45
C TYR A 99 3.34 13.30 -20.72
N VAL A 100 2.63 12.18 -20.63
CA VAL A 100 2.45 11.23 -21.73
C VAL A 100 1.11 11.41 -22.44
N GLY A 101 0.08 11.89 -21.72
CA GLY A 101 -1.27 12.09 -22.26
C GLY A 101 -1.32 12.95 -23.53
N PRO A 102 -0.65 14.11 -23.59
CA PRO A 102 -0.64 14.94 -24.81
C PRO A 102 -0.03 14.21 -26.02
N GLY A 103 0.96 13.35 -25.81
CA GLY A 103 1.55 12.53 -26.86
C GLY A 103 0.61 11.43 -27.35
N LEU A 104 -0.12 10.79 -26.43
CA LEU A 104 -1.13 9.78 -26.76
C LEU A 104 -2.32 10.39 -27.51
N GLU A 105 -2.80 11.56 -27.11
CA GLU A 105 -3.89 12.26 -27.80
C GLU A 105 -3.52 12.64 -29.24
N GLN A 106 -2.26 13.02 -29.49
CA GLN A 106 -1.78 13.29 -30.85
C GLN A 106 -1.73 12.03 -31.71
N ILE A 107 -1.33 10.88 -31.15
CA ILE A 107 -1.31 9.59 -31.85
C ILE A 107 -2.74 9.16 -32.17
N ASP A 108 -3.67 9.24 -31.22
CA ASP A 108 -5.09 8.89 -31.43
C ASP A 108 -5.72 9.78 -32.52
N THR A 109 -5.45 11.09 -32.48
CA THR A 109 -5.95 12.02 -33.50
C THR A 109 -5.39 11.72 -34.88
N ALA A 110 -4.11 11.35 -34.97
CA ALA A 110 -3.48 10.95 -36.23
C ALA A 110 -4.02 9.61 -36.76
N LEU A 111 -4.30 8.66 -35.87
CA LEU A 111 -4.87 7.36 -36.23
C LEU A 111 -6.30 7.50 -36.74
N ILE A 112 -7.16 8.27 -36.04
CA ILE A 112 -8.54 8.56 -36.44
C ILE A 112 -8.57 9.27 -37.80
N LYS A 113 -7.66 10.23 -38.04
CA LYS A 113 -7.55 10.91 -39.34
C LYS A 113 -7.16 9.97 -40.49
N ARG A 114 -6.34 8.95 -40.22
CA ARG A 114 -5.99 7.95 -41.24
C ARG A 114 -7.15 6.99 -41.48
N LEU A 115 -7.83 6.54 -40.43
CA LEU A 115 -8.95 5.61 -40.53
C LEU A 115 -10.16 6.21 -41.28
N ASN A 116 -10.41 7.52 -41.14
CA ASN A 116 -11.48 8.21 -41.86
C ASN A 116 -11.15 8.54 -43.33
N ARG A 117 -9.92 8.27 -43.78
CA ARG A 117 -9.47 8.59 -45.14
C ARG A 117 -9.56 7.39 -46.08
N ASP A 118 -9.69 6.19 -45.52
CA ASP A 118 -9.97 4.93 -46.21
C ASP A 118 -11.48 4.67 -46.23
#